data_AF-B4PC52-F1
#
_entry.id   AF-B4PC52-F1
#
_cell.length_a   1.000
_cell.length_b   1.000
_cell.length_c   1.000
_cell.angle_alpha   90.00
_cell.angle_beta   90.00
_cell.angle_gamma   90.00
#
_symmetry.space_group_name_H-M   'P 1'
#
loop_
_entity.id
_entity.type
_entity.pdbx_description
1 polymer ?
#
loop_
_entity_poly.entity_id
_entity_poly.type
_entity_poly.pdbx_seq_one_letter_code
_entity_poly.pdbx_strand_id
1 'polypeptide(L)'
;MARSQSKVIRAAWVVDNPYLVASLPYLNFLRFLKRNFFRRTDLRRLLQVGLVRWNALSDAKKRLFEPERILARVARRRRNKRRRRLLRRNRHGQKGHGAVRRPIYDKRPPPRRRRCK
;
A
#
# COMPACT_ATOMS: atom_id res chain seq x y z
N MET A 1 -4.39 -8.44 -33.70
CA MET A 1 -3.70 -9.02 -32.53
C MET A 1 -3.75 -8.04 -31.36
N ALA A 2 -4.62 -8.29 -30.37
CA ALA A 2 -4.74 -7.40 -29.21
C ALA A 2 -3.48 -7.54 -28.35
N ARG A 3 -2.64 -6.49 -28.31
CA ARG A 3 -1.54 -6.37 -27.35
C ARG A 3 -2.14 -6.55 -25.96
N SER A 4 -1.93 -7.72 -25.36
CA SER A 4 -2.28 -7.93 -23.96
C SER A 4 -1.44 -6.94 -23.18
N GLN A 5 -2.05 -5.85 -22.72
CA GLN A 5 -1.43 -4.99 -21.75
C GLN A 5 -1.16 -5.90 -20.55
N SER A 6 0.07 -6.37 -20.43
CA SER A 6 0.56 -7.13 -19.29
C SER A 6 0.50 -6.18 -18.11
N LYS A 7 -0.70 -6.05 -17.55
CA LYS A 7 -1.03 -5.13 -16.46
C LYS A 7 -0.05 -5.46 -15.37
N VAL A 8 0.97 -4.61 -15.23
CA VAL A 8 2.19 -4.92 -14.50
C VAL A 8 1.78 -5.38 -13.10
N ILE A 9 2.05 -6.64 -12.77
CA ILE A 9 1.77 -7.15 -11.41
C ILE A 9 2.63 -6.34 -10.46
N ARG A 10 1.98 -5.43 -9.73
CA ARG A 10 2.64 -4.60 -8.73
C ARG A 10 2.69 -5.38 -7.43
N ALA A 11 3.87 -5.41 -6.83
CA ALA A 11 4.09 -5.99 -5.51
C ALA A 11 3.10 -5.43 -4.46
N ALA A 12 2.70 -4.16 -4.56
CA ALA A 12 1.77 -3.54 -3.63
C ALA A 12 0.34 -4.10 -3.68
N TRP A 13 -0.03 -4.83 -4.74
CA TRP A 13 -1.37 -5.39 -4.92
C TRP A 13 -1.49 -6.83 -4.41
N VAL A 14 -0.37 -7.47 -4.09
CA VAL A 14 -0.32 -8.86 -3.62
C VAL A 14 -0.57 -8.89 -2.12
N VAL A 15 -1.70 -9.52 -1.74
CA VAL A 15 -2.13 -9.90 -0.37
C VAL A 15 -1.63 -8.99 0.76
N ASP A 16 -2.48 -8.07 1.22
CA ASP A 16 -2.12 -7.10 2.27
C ASP A 16 -2.28 -7.63 3.70
N ASN A 17 -3.14 -8.64 3.88
CA ASN A 17 -3.48 -9.16 5.20
C ASN A 17 -2.62 -10.40 5.52
N PRO A 18 -1.76 -10.37 6.57
CA PRO A 18 -0.85 -11.46 6.87
C PRO A 18 -1.57 -12.77 7.21
N TYR A 19 -2.77 -12.72 7.79
CA TYR A 19 -3.55 -13.91 8.14
C TYR A 19 -4.13 -14.66 6.93
N LEU A 20 -4.10 -14.05 5.74
CA LEU A 20 -4.63 -14.64 4.51
C LEU A 20 -3.52 -15.17 3.58
N VAL A 21 -2.27 -15.12 4.05
CA VAL A 21 -1.11 -15.64 3.32
C VAL A 21 -1.12 -17.16 3.44
N ALA A 22 -1.31 -17.83 2.31
CA ALA A 22 -1.19 -19.27 2.22
C ALA A 22 0.29 -19.68 2.17
N SER A 23 0.59 -20.90 2.63
CA SER A 23 1.92 -21.51 2.50
C SER A 23 2.34 -21.65 1.04
N LEU A 24 1.40 -22.02 0.16
CA LEU A 24 1.66 -22.21 -1.27
C LEU A 24 1.62 -20.88 -2.05
N PRO A 25 2.68 -20.52 -2.80
CA PRO A 25 2.73 -19.30 -3.60
C PRO A 25 1.61 -19.21 -4.64
N TYR A 26 1.25 -20.35 -5.24
CA TYR A 26 0.17 -20.43 -6.22
C TYR A 26 -1.19 -20.02 -5.63
N LEU A 27 -1.48 -20.41 -4.39
CA LEU A 27 -2.73 -20.01 -3.72
C LEU A 27 -2.76 -18.51 -3.44
N ASN A 28 -1.63 -17.90 -3.08
CA ASN A 28 -1.50 -16.46 -2.94
C ASN A 28 -1.74 -15.73 -4.27
N PHE A 29 -1.27 -16.30 -5.38
CA PHE A 29 -1.53 -15.80 -6.72
C PHE A 29 -3.01 -15.90 -7.12
N LEU A 30 -3.67 -17.04 -6.88
CA LEU A 30 -5.10 -17.18 -7.15
C LEU A 30 -5.93 -16.19 -6.33
N ARG A 31 -5.57 -15.99 -5.06
CA ARG A 31 -6.20 -14.97 -4.20
C ARG A 31 -5.99 -13.56 -4.76
N PHE A 32 -4.80 -13.26 -5.26
CA PHE A 32 -4.50 -12.00 -5.95
C PHE A 32 -5.37 -11.82 -7.21
N LEU A 33 -5.51 -12.86 -8.04
CA LEU A 33 -6.34 -12.83 -9.24
C LEU A 33 -7.82 -12.63 -8.90
N LYS A 34 -8.35 -13.37 -7.92
CA LYS A 34 -9.73 -13.26 -7.43
C LYS A 34 -10.04 -11.83 -6.96
N ARG A 35 -9.14 -11.22 -6.18
CA ARG A 35 -9.35 -9.88 -5.63
C ARG A 35 -9.30 -8.77 -6.68
N ASN A 36 -8.38 -8.86 -7.64
CA ASN A 36 -8.08 -7.76 -8.56
C ASN A 36 -8.78 -7.87 -9.92
N PHE A 37 -9.05 -9.07 -10.40
CA PHE A 37 -9.55 -9.29 -11.76
C PHE A 37 -10.87 -10.07 -11.81
N PHE A 38 -11.07 -11.04 -10.92
CA PHE A 38 -12.21 -11.98 -10.99
C PHE A 38 -13.12 -11.87 -9.76
N ARG A 39 -13.71 -10.68 -9.54
CA ARG A 39 -14.57 -10.43 -8.36
C ARG A 39 -15.92 -11.14 -8.41
N ARG A 40 -16.49 -11.31 -9.60
CA ARG A 40 -17.83 -11.88 -9.84
C ARG A 40 -17.81 -13.18 -10.65
N THR A 41 -16.62 -13.71 -10.89
CA THR A 41 -16.42 -14.80 -11.85
C THR A 41 -16.36 -16.15 -11.15
N ASP A 42 -16.88 -17.18 -11.81
CA ASP A 42 -16.89 -18.55 -11.28
C ASP A 42 -15.50 -19.08 -11.01
N LEU A 43 -15.41 -19.93 -9.97
CA LEU A 43 -14.17 -20.54 -9.50
C LEU A 43 -13.49 -21.35 -10.62
N ARG A 44 -14.25 -22.05 -11.46
CA ARG A 44 -13.72 -22.82 -12.60
C ARG A 44 -12.92 -21.95 -13.56
N ARG A 45 -13.47 -20.80 -13.95
CA ARG A 45 -12.80 -19.87 -14.87
C ARG A 45 -11.56 -19.24 -14.23
N LEU A 46 -11.61 -18.97 -12.92
CA LEU A 46 -10.44 -18.51 -12.16
C LEU A 46 -9.32 -19.54 -12.17
N LEU A 47 -9.62 -20.83 -11.99
CA LEU A 47 -8.62 -21.90 -11.98
C LEU A 47 -8.00 -22.11 -13.36
N GLN A 48 -8.81 -22.14 -14.42
CA GLN A 48 -8.33 -22.26 -15.80
C GLN A 48 -7.41 -21.10 -16.19
N VAL A 49 -7.89 -19.87 -16.04
CA VAL A 49 -7.11 -18.68 -16.38
C VAL A 49 -5.92 -18.50 -15.43
N GLY A 50 -6.10 -18.89 -14.17
CA GLY A 50 -5.05 -18.87 -13.16
C GLY A 50 -3.86 -19.73 -13.54
N LEU A 51 -4.11 -20.97 -13.94
CA LEU A 51 -3.04 -21.90 -14.35
C LEU A 51 -2.25 -21.36 -15.54
N VAL A 52 -2.95 -20.93 -16.60
CA VAL A 52 -2.32 -20.36 -17.81
C VAL A 52 -1.48 -19.14 -17.46
N ARG A 53 -2.02 -18.22 -16.64
CA ARG A 53 -1.29 -17.02 -16.24
C ARG A 53 -0.11 -17.33 -15.32
N TRP A 54 -0.22 -18.31 -14.43
CA TRP A 54 0.87 -18.71 -13.53
C TRP A 54 2.05 -19.30 -14.30
N ASN A 55 1.78 -20.15 -15.29
CA ASN A 55 2.82 -20.74 -16.13
C ASN A 55 3.49 -19.71 -17.04
N ALA A 56 2.75 -18.68 -17.47
CA ALA A 56 3.30 -17.57 -18.24
C ALA A 56 4.12 -16.57 -17.42
N LEU A 57 4.13 -16.66 -16.07
CA LEU A 57 4.95 -15.77 -15.24
C LEU A 57 6.41 -16.25 -15.19
N SER A 58 7.34 -15.29 -15.26
CA SER A 58 8.73 -15.54 -14.91
C SER A 58 8.87 -15.87 -13.43
N ASP A 59 9.92 -16.63 -13.08
CA ASP A 59 10.14 -17.05 -11.70
C ASP A 59 10.34 -15.86 -10.75
N ALA A 60 10.97 -14.78 -11.23
CA ALA A 60 11.07 -13.52 -10.50
C ALA A 60 9.69 -12.94 -10.12
N LYS A 61 8.68 -13.10 -10.97
CA LYS A 61 7.30 -12.69 -10.67
C LYS A 61 6.61 -13.68 -9.74
N LYS A 62 6.86 -14.98 -9.87
CA LYS A 62 6.33 -16.01 -8.94
C LYS A 62 6.84 -15.77 -7.52
N ARG A 63 8.10 -15.36 -7.34
CA ARG A 63 8.68 -14.97 -6.04
C ARG A 63 7.91 -13.87 -5.31
N LEU A 64 7.17 -13.00 -6.02
CA LEU A 64 6.33 -11.98 -5.38
C LEU A 64 5.18 -12.56 -4.54
N PHE A 65 4.81 -13.82 -4.81
CA PHE A 65 3.74 -14.56 -4.15
C PHE A 65 4.25 -15.54 -3.09
N GLU A 66 5.57 -15.62 -2.88
CA GLU A 66 6.15 -16.38 -1.78
C GLU A 66 5.67 -15.82 -0.43
N PRO A 67 5.28 -16.69 0.52
CA PRO A 67 4.73 -16.27 1.80
C PRO A 67 5.72 -15.37 2.56
N GLU A 68 7.00 -15.73 2.61
CA GLU A 68 8.05 -14.95 3.26
C GLU A 68 8.18 -13.54 2.68
N ARG A 69 8.14 -13.43 1.35
CA ARG A 69 8.23 -12.13 0.65
C ARG A 69 6.99 -11.27 0.92
N ILE A 70 5.80 -11.88 0.96
CA ILE A 70 4.56 -11.19 1.32
C ILE A 70 4.63 -10.67 2.75
N LEU A 71 4.97 -11.53 3.71
CA LEU A 71 5.06 -11.17 5.12
C LEU A 71 6.11 -10.09 5.38
N ALA A 72 7.29 -10.20 4.78
CA ALA A 72 8.34 -9.19 4.87
C ALA A 72 7.86 -7.83 4.35
N ARG A 73 7.13 -7.81 3.22
CA ARG A 73 6.54 -6.59 2.66
C ARG A 73 5.46 -6.00 3.57
N VAL A 74 4.58 -6.83 4.14
CA VAL A 74 3.57 -6.40 5.11
C VAL A 74 4.23 -5.79 6.35
N ALA A 75 5.26 -6.43 6.90
CA ALA A 75 6.01 -5.93 8.05
C ALA A 75 6.68 -4.58 7.75
N ARG A 76 7.36 -4.44 6.60
CA ARG A 76 7.94 -3.17 6.13
C ARG A 76 6.88 -2.08 6.01
N ARG A 77 5.72 -2.39 5.43
CA ARG A 77 4.62 -1.44 5.27
C ARG A 77 4.06 -0.98 6.62
N ARG A 78 3.88 -1.89 7.57
CA ARG A 78 3.48 -1.58 8.96
C ARG A 78 4.50 -0.67 9.64
N ARG A 79 5.80 -0.98 9.55
CA ARG A 79 6.89 -0.15 10.09
C ARG A 79 6.88 1.26 9.49
N ASN A 80 6.76 1.38 8.17
CA ASN A 80 6.72 2.67 7.48
C ASN A 80 5.47 3.49 7.86
N LYS A 81 4.31 2.85 8.00
CA LYS A 81 3.08 3.51 8.47
C LYS A 81 3.25 4.03 9.90
N ARG A 82 3.85 3.25 10.79
CA ARG A 82 4.19 3.67 12.16
C ARG A 82 5.14 4.86 12.15
N ARG A 83 6.25 4.79 11.41
CA ARG A 83 7.23 5.89 11.27
C ARG A 83 6.56 7.19 10.79
N ARG A 84 5.71 7.11 9.75
CA ARG A 84 4.97 8.29 9.25
C ARG A 84 4.03 8.88 10.30
N ARG A 85 3.37 8.05 11.12
CA ARG A 85 2.50 8.52 12.22
C ARG A 85 3.31 9.24 13.29
N LEU A 86 4.47 8.70 13.68
CA LEU A 86 5.36 9.32 14.66
C LEU A 86 5.91 10.66 14.16
N LEU A 87 6.36 10.74 12.90
CA LEU A 87 6.81 11.99 12.29
C LEU A 87 5.71 13.05 12.23
N ARG A 88 4.46 12.65 11.97
CA ARG A 88 3.31 13.57 12.01
C ARG A 88 3.04 14.09 13.43
N ARG A 89 3.16 13.25 14.46
CA ARG A 89 3.03 13.66 15.87
C ARG A 89 4.12 14.65 16.28
N ASN A 90 5.38 14.37 15.94
CA ASN A 90 6.50 15.27 16.26
C ASN A 90 6.34 16.64 15.57
N ARG A 91 5.83 16.66 14.33
CA ARG A 91 5.50 17.93 13.64
C ARG A 91 4.33 18.69 14.27
N HIS A 92 3.42 18.02 14.99
CA HIS A 92 2.31 18.68 15.66
C HIS A 92 2.76 19.36 16.97
N GLY A 93 3.67 18.72 17.72
CA GLY A 93 4.29 19.32 18.91
C GLY A 93 5.19 20.53 18.60
N GLN A 94 5.81 20.56 17.42
CA GLN A 94 6.66 21.69 17.00
C GLN A 94 5.87 22.92 16.48
N LYS A 95 4.55 22.82 16.24
CA LYS A 95 3.74 23.97 15.82
C LYS A 95 3.54 25.02 16.91
N GLY A 96 4.01 24.79 18.13
CA GLY A 96 3.93 25.73 19.26
C GLY A 96 5.15 26.64 19.46
N HIS A 97 6.30 26.38 18.84
CA HIS A 97 7.54 27.11 19.16
C HIS A 97 7.88 28.26 18.20
N GLY A 98 7.08 28.48 17.15
CA GLY A 98 7.27 29.59 16.20
C GLY A 98 6.39 30.81 16.46
N ALA A 99 5.40 30.72 17.34
CA ALA A 99 4.69 31.89 17.85
C ALA A 99 5.41 32.30 19.12
N VAL A 100 6.41 33.17 18.99
CA VAL A 100 6.91 33.95 20.14
C VAL A 100 5.68 34.48 20.85
N ARG A 101 5.42 33.99 22.08
CA ARG A 101 4.35 34.54 22.91
C ARG A 101 4.65 36.02 23.02
N ARG A 102 3.80 36.84 22.43
CA ARG A 102 3.92 38.30 22.53
C ARG A 102 3.96 38.65 24.01
N PRO A 103 4.90 39.49 24.47
CA PRO A 103 4.89 39.99 25.83
C PRO A 103 3.54 40.61 26.14
N ILE A 104 3.10 40.56 27.39
CA ILE A 104 1.75 41.01 27.81
C ILE A 104 1.50 42.50 27.47
N TYR A 105 2.58 43.27 27.28
CA TYR A 105 2.55 44.68 26.88
C TYR A 105 2.56 44.94 25.36
N ASP A 106 2.73 43.92 24.50
CA ASP A 106 2.71 44.07 23.05
C ASP A 106 1.26 44.17 22.51
N LYS A 107 0.78 45.41 22.33
CA LYS A 107 -0.57 45.74 21.84
C LYS A 107 -0.72 45.73 20.31
N ARG A 108 0.27 45.26 19.53
CA ARG A 108 0.14 45.25 18.06
C ARG A 108 -1.00 44.33 17.62
N PRO A 109 -1.79 44.68 16.59
CA PRO A 109 -2.82 43.78 16.08
C PRO A 109 -2.21 42.49 15.50
N PRO A 110 -2.93 41.36 15.52
CA PRO A 110 -2.46 40.13 14.89
C PRO A 110 -2.41 40.31 13.36
N PRO A 111 -1.43 39.69 12.67
CA PRO A 111 -1.34 39.79 11.22
C PRO A 111 -2.61 39.22 10.58
N ARG A 112 -3.32 40.05 9.80
CA ARG A 112 -4.47 39.62 9.00
C ARG A 112 -4.00 38.52 8.05
N ARG A 113 -4.53 37.31 8.23
CA ARG A 113 -4.33 36.21 7.28
C ARG A 113 -4.84 36.66 5.91
N ARG A 114 -3.92 36.92 4.96
CA ARG A 114 -4.30 37.12 3.56
C ARG A 114 -4.96 35.82 3.10
N ARG A 115 -6.27 35.87 2.80
CA ARG A 115 -6.93 34.81 2.04
C ARG A 115 -6.26 34.82 0.66
N CYS A 116 -5.45 33.81 0.36
CA CYS A 116 -5.07 33.56 -1.01
C CYS A 116 -6.36 33.21 -1.78
N LYS A 117 -6.66 34.00 -2.81
CA LYS A 117 -7.58 33.62 -3.87
C LYS A 117 -6.93 32.55 -4.73
#